data_AF-A0A101N093-F1
#
_entry.id   AF-A0A101N093-F1
#
_cell.length_a   1.000
_cell.length_b   1.000
_cell.length_c   1.000
_cell.angle_alpha   90.00
_cell.angle_beta   90.00
_cell.angle_gamma   90.00
#
_symmetry.space_group_name_H-M   'P 1'
#
loop_
_entity.id
_entity.type
_entity.pdbx_description
1 polymer ?
#
loop_
_entity_poly.entity_id
_entity_poly.type
_entity_poly.pdbx_seq_one_letter_code
_entity_poly.pdbx_strand_id
1 'polypeptide(L)' 'MSVTAPYWGSRGELIEVLGLARSGAVSVHTETYSLDEAPLAYERLPAGKINGRAVILPHG' A
#
# COMPACT_ATOMS: atom_id res chain seq x y z
N MET A 1 -27.46 14.03 9.27
CA MET A 1 -26.07 13.83 8.80
C MET A 1 -25.72 12.38 9.03
N SER A 2 -25.41 11.61 7.97
CA SER A 2 -24.86 10.25 8.13
C SER A 2 -23.34 10.31 7.97
N VAL A 3 -22.62 9.68 8.89
CA VAL A 3 -21.18 9.46 8.78
C VAL A 3 -20.98 8.05 8.24
N THR A 4 -20.31 7.93 7.10
CA THR A 4 -19.92 6.63 6.52
C THR A 4 -18.42 6.46 6.70
N ALA A 5 -18.02 5.39 7.39
CA ALA A 5 -16.63 4.98 7.53
C ALA A 5 -16.42 3.68 6.76
N PRO A 6 -16.05 3.74 5.47
CA PRO A 6 -15.85 2.54 4.68
C PRO A 6 -14.70 1.72 5.27
N TYR A 7 -14.98 0.48 5.62
CA TYR A 7 -13.98 -0.48 6.07
C TYR A 7 -13.76 -1.49 4.94
N TRP A 8 -12.65 -1.31 4.21
CA TRP A 8 -12.36 -2.05 2.98
C TRP A 8 -13.50 -1.96 1.94
N GLY A 9 -13.39 -2.75 0.87
CA GLY A 9 -14.42 -2.96 -0.12
C GLY A 9 -14.73 -4.46 -0.25
N SER A 10 -15.80 -4.77 -0.95
CA SER A 10 -16.14 -6.13 -1.35
C SER A 10 -15.07 -6.74 -2.25
N ARG A 11 -15.08 -8.07 -2.38
CA ARG A 11 -14.22 -8.78 -3.32
C ARG A 11 -14.41 -8.31 -4.77
N GLY A 12 -15.63 -7.93 -5.16
CA GLY A 12 -15.92 -7.41 -6.50
C GLY A 12 -15.20 -6.10 -6.76
N GLU A 13 -15.30 -5.16 -5.82
CA GLU A 13 -14.60 -3.87 -5.90
C GLU A 13 -13.07 -4.03 -5.95
N LEU A 14 -12.52 -5.02 -5.24
CA LEU A 14 -11.09 -5.35 -5.36
C LEU A 14 -10.71 -5.79 -6.78
N ILE A 15 -11.54 -6.62 -7.43
CA ILE A 15 -11.29 -7.08 -8.81
C ILE A 15 -11.32 -5.89 -9.77
N GLU A 16 -12.26 -4.96 -9.60
CA GLU A 16 -12.37 -3.74 -10.41
C GLU A 16 -11.14 -2.84 -10.26
N VAL A 17 -10.71 -2.56 -9.03
CA VAL A 17 -9.50 -1.75 -8.77
C VAL A 17 -8.25 -2.42 -9.34
N LEU A 18 -8.13 -3.74 -9.24
CA LEU A 18 -7.04 -4.49 -9.89
C LEU A 18 -7.12 -4.40 -11.42
N GLY A 19 -8.31 -4.31 -12.00
CA GLY A 19 -8.52 -4.03 -13.41
C GLY A 19 -7.99 -2.65 -13.82
N LEU A 20 -8.29 -1.61 -13.02
CA LEU A 20 -7.80 -0.25 -13.22
C LEU A 20 -6.29 -0.13 -13.04
N ALA A 21 -5.71 -0.84 -12.07
CA ALA A 21 -4.27 -0.90 -11.91
C ALA A 21 -3.59 -1.56 -13.11
N ARG A 22 -4.18 -2.64 -13.65
CA ARG A 22 -3.69 -3.32 -14.86
C ARG A 22 -3.79 -2.46 -16.12
N SER A 23 -4.82 -1.63 -16.25
CA SER A 23 -4.93 -0.68 -17.37
C SER A 23 -4.04 0.55 -17.23
N GLY A 24 -3.29 0.67 -16.13
CA GLY A 24 -2.43 1.82 -15.84
C GLY A 24 -3.19 3.07 -15.39
N ALA A 25 -4.51 2.97 -15.18
CA ALA A 25 -5.34 4.08 -14.70
C ALA A 25 -5.09 4.41 -13.22
N VAL A 26 -4.55 3.46 -12.45
CA VAL A 26 -4.19 3.63 -11.03
C VAL A 26 -2.78 3.09 -10.81
N SER A 27 -1.93 3.86 -10.13
CA SER A 27 -0.61 3.41 -9.66
C SER A 27 -0.48 3.64 -8.15
N VAL A 28 0.27 2.77 -7.49
CA VAL A 28 0.55 2.85 -6.06
C VAL A 28 2.00 3.27 -5.88
N HIS A 29 2.25 4.33 -5.11
CA HIS A 29 3.59 4.70 -4.71
C HIS A 29 4.06 3.72 -3.62
N THR A 30 5.03 2.88 -3.97
CA THR A 30 5.62 1.90 -3.06
C THR A 30 7.11 2.13 -2.91
N GLU A 31 7.59 2.09 -1.68
CA GLU A 31 9.01 2.01 -1.35
C GLU A 31 9.34 0.58 -0.94
N THR A 32 10.32 -0.03 -1.60
CA THR A 32 10.72 -1.41 -1.34
C THR A 32 11.89 -1.44 -0.37
N TYR A 33 11.80 -2.33 0.62
CA TYR A 33 12.84 -2.56 1.61
C TYR A 33 13.21 -4.05 1.60
N SER A 34 14.48 -4.37 1.76
CA SER A 34 14.90 -5.76 1.98
C SER A 34 14.42 -6.26 3.35
N LEU A 35 14.46 -7.58 3.56
CA LEU A 35 14.08 -8.18 4.84
C LEU A 35 14.96 -7.66 6.00
N ASP A 36 16.24 -7.43 5.75
CA ASP A 36 17.19 -6.86 6.72
C ASP A 36 16.88 -5.39 7.06
N GLU A 37 16.27 -4.65 6.13
CA GLU A 37 15.84 -3.27 6.32
C GLU A 37 14.44 -3.14 6.92
N ALA A 38 13.77 -4.26 7.24
CA ALA A 38 12.45 -4.22 7.87
C ALA A 38 12.41 -3.36 9.15
N PRO A 39 13.39 -3.42 10.09
CA PRO A 39 13.41 -2.53 11.25
C PRO A 39 13.44 -1.05 10.87
N LEU A 40 14.24 -0.70 9.85
CA LEU A 40 14.36 0.68 9.34
C LEU A 40 13.04 1.15 8.73
N ALA A 41 12.34 0.30 7.99
CA ALA A 41 11.02 0.61 7.46
C ALA A 41 10.01 0.87 8.60
N TYR A 42 10.05 0.08 9.67
CA TYR A 42 9.20 0.29 10.84
C TYR A 42 9.53 1.57 11.61
N GLU A 43 10.78 2.02 11.67
CA GLU A 43 11.16 3.30 12.27
C GLU A 43 10.70 4.50 11.42
N ARG A 44 10.79 4.37 10.09
CA ARG A 44 10.42 5.43 9.15
C ARG A 44 8.90 5.66 9.06
N LEU A 45 8.11 4.62 9.31
CA LEU A 45 6.64 4.66 9.22
C LEU A 45 6.02 5.68 10.21
N PRO A 46 6.28 5.61 11.53
CA PRO A 46 5.79 6.61 12.49
C PRO A 46 6.49 7.96 12.32
N ALA A 47 7.72 7.98 11.79
CA ALA A 47 8.45 9.22 11.51
C ALA A 47 7.91 9.98 10.27
N GLY A 48 6.91 9.43 9.56
CA GLY A 48 6.34 10.04 8.35
C GLY A 48 7.33 10.12 7.18
N LYS A 49 8.38 9.30 7.19
CA LYS A 49 9.45 9.32 6.18
C LYS A 49 9.21 8.36 5.01
N ILE A 50 8.04 7.72 4.96
CA ILE A 50 7.65 6.81 3.89
C ILE A 50 6.61 7.50 3.02
N ASN A 51 6.93 7.67 1.75
CA ASN A 51 6.01 8.19 0.75
C ASN A 51 5.20 7.02 0.17
N GLY A 52 3.92 6.96 0.53
CA GLY A 52 3.04 5.87 0.09
C GLY A 52 3.17 4.63 0.97
N ARG A 53 3.55 3.48 0.40
CA ARG A 53 3.56 2.19 1.09
C ARG A 53 4.95 1.56 1.14
N ALA A 54 5.45 1.27 2.34
CA ALA A 54 6.61 0.40 2.50
C ALA A 54 6.25 -1.07 2.27
N VAL A 55 6.97 -1.72 1.37
CA VAL A 55 6.80 -3.13 1.01
C VAL A 55 8.12 -3.85 1.31
N ILE A 56 8.07 -4.84 2.20
CA ILE A 56 9.24 -5.68 2.48
C ILE A 56 9.31 -6.79 1.44
N LEU A 57 10.41 -6.86 0.70
CA LEU A 57 10.67 -7.90 -0.29
C LEU A 57 11.60 -8.96 0.32
N PRO A 58 11.22 -10.26 0.31
CA PRO A 58 12.01 -11.34 0.91
C PRO A 58 13.27 -11.70 0.10
N HIS A 59 13.43 -11.17 -1.12
CA HIS A 59 14.52 -11.57 -2.03
C HIS A 59 15.43 -10.42 -2.50
N GLY A 60 15.24 -9.19 -2.00
CA GLY A 60 16.10 -8.04 -2.35
C GLY A 60 16.05 -7.67 -3.83
#